data_AF-A0A7Y6RCL3-F1
#
_entry.id   AF-A0A7Y6RCL3-F1
#
_cell.length_a   1.000
_cell.length_b   1.000
_cell.length_c   1.000
_cell.angle_alpha   90.00
_cell.angle_beta   90.00
_cell.angle_gamma   90.00
#
_symmetry.space_group_name_H-M   'P 1'
#
loop_
_entity.id
_entity.type
_entity.pdbx_description
1 polymer ?
#
loop_
_entity_poly.entity_id
_entity_poly.type
_entity_poly.pdbx_seq_one_letter_code
_entity_poly.pdbx_strand_id
1 'polypeptide(L)'
;MSMDRIEQWATTLRTEWPFKLRLRAWPVVISLLFLLCMASGLAVVITTHMTRVQFAQLQQLEQEENQLQTEWGQLLLEEGAWSTPARIEQIATERLGMRIPDVHDVEVIRP
;
A
#
# COMPACT_ATOMS: atom_id res chain seq x y z
N MET A 1 45.62 -36.91 -48.26
CA MET A 1 44.25 -36.50 -48.66
C MET A 1 43.35 -36.12 -47.45
N SER A 2 43.86 -35.80 -46.26
CA SER A 2 43.00 -35.22 -45.20
C SER A 2 43.65 -34.28 -44.17
N MET A 3 44.96 -33.99 -44.21
CA MET A 3 45.57 -33.05 -43.24
C MET A 3 45.39 -31.58 -43.64
N ASP A 4 45.38 -31.31 -44.94
CA ASP A 4 45.39 -29.95 -45.51
C ASP A 4 44.06 -29.21 -45.29
N ARG A 5 42.97 -29.97 -45.08
CA ARG A 5 41.64 -29.43 -44.81
C ARG A 5 41.51 -28.89 -43.38
N ILE A 6 42.27 -29.40 -42.42
CA ILE A 6 42.17 -29.01 -41.00
C ILE A 6 42.83 -27.63 -40.78
N GLU A 7 43.94 -27.37 -41.47
CA GLU A 7 44.63 -26.08 -41.48
C GLU A 7 43.75 -24.94 -42.05
N GLN A 8 42.91 -25.27 -43.04
CA GLN A 8 41.99 -24.31 -43.67
C GLN A 8 40.82 -23.90 -42.74
N TRP A 9 40.36 -24.78 -41.87
CA TRP A 9 39.31 -24.46 -40.88
C TRP A 9 39.85 -23.69 -39.66
N ALA A 10 41.13 -23.85 -39.35
CA ALA A 10 41.77 -23.11 -38.25
C ALA A 10 42.03 -21.64 -38.60
N THR A 11 42.23 -21.33 -39.88
CA THR A 11 42.48 -19.96 -40.35
C THR A 11 41.20 -19.15 -40.48
N THR A 12 40.09 -19.78 -40.90
CA THR A 12 38.78 -19.13 -40.95
C THR A 12 38.21 -18.82 -39.57
N LEU A 13 38.46 -19.65 -38.55
CA LEU A 13 38.06 -19.35 -37.17
C LEU A 13 38.85 -18.19 -36.53
N ARG A 14 40.02 -17.83 -37.07
CA ARG A 14 40.92 -16.81 -36.50
C ARG A 14 40.72 -15.41 -37.11
N THR A 15 40.18 -15.29 -38.32
CA THR A 15 40.08 -14.00 -39.04
C THR A 15 38.77 -13.23 -38.83
N GLU A 16 37.68 -13.89 -38.43
CA GLU A 16 36.37 -13.23 -38.23
C GLU A 16 36.15 -12.64 -36.82
N TRP A 17 37.20 -12.53 -36.00
CA TRP A 17 37.06 -12.03 -34.63
C TRP A 17 37.13 -10.48 -34.65
N PRO A 18 36.00 -9.73 -34.47
CA PRO A 18 35.94 -8.26 -34.62
C PRO A 18 36.57 -7.51 -33.42
N PHE A 19 37.64 -8.02 -32.83
CA PHE A 19 38.18 -7.50 -31.56
C PHE A 19 39.46 -6.68 -31.73
N LYS A 20 40.03 -6.61 -32.95
CA LYS A 20 41.26 -5.85 -33.19
C LYS A 20 41.08 -4.33 -33.06
N LEU A 21 39.89 -3.78 -33.33
CA LEU A 21 39.55 -2.38 -33.02
C LEU A 21 39.08 -2.18 -31.57
N ARG A 22 38.78 -3.27 -30.84
CA ARG A 22 38.13 -3.29 -29.52
C ARG A 22 39.06 -3.63 -28.36
N LEU A 23 40.32 -4.01 -28.59
CA LEU A 23 41.28 -4.39 -27.53
C LEU A 23 41.60 -3.25 -26.54
N ARG A 24 41.54 -1.96 -26.95
CA ARG A 24 41.77 -0.82 -26.03
C ARG A 24 40.53 -0.43 -25.22
N ALA A 25 39.33 -0.57 -25.78
CA ALA A 25 38.08 -0.16 -25.13
C ALA A 25 37.39 -1.27 -24.33
N TRP A 26 37.72 -2.54 -24.59
CA TRP A 26 37.12 -3.68 -23.87
C TRP A 26 37.27 -3.63 -22.35
N PRO A 27 38.45 -3.34 -21.76
CA PRO A 27 38.56 -3.24 -20.31
C PRO A 27 37.73 -2.06 -19.76
N VAL A 28 37.58 -0.98 -20.52
CA VAL A 28 36.75 0.18 -20.14
C VAL A 28 35.27 -0.20 -20.12
N VAL A 29 34.80 -0.91 -21.15
CA VAL A 29 33.41 -1.41 -21.23
C VAL A 29 33.12 -2.38 -20.08
N ILE A 30 34.03 -3.31 -19.80
CA ILE A 30 33.86 -4.27 -18.69
C ILE A 30 33.83 -3.54 -17.34
N SER A 31 34.73 -2.59 -17.12
CA SER A 31 34.78 -1.78 -15.89
C SER A 31 33.51 -0.94 -15.72
N LEU A 32 33.01 -0.35 -16.81
CA LEU A 32 31.76 0.40 -16.82
C LEU A 32 30.56 -0.50 -16.46
N LEU A 33 30.49 -1.69 -17.05
CA LEU A 33 29.41 -2.64 -16.80
C LEU A 33 29.45 -3.16 -15.35
N PHE A 34 30.64 -3.41 -14.81
CA PHE A 34 30.84 -3.74 -13.41
C PHE A 34 30.35 -2.62 -12.48
N LEU A 35 30.74 -1.37 -12.75
CA LEU A 35 30.28 -0.21 -11.99
C LEU A 35 28.77 -0.03 -12.08
N LEU A 36 28.17 -0.20 -13.26
CA LEU A 36 26.71 -0.16 -13.43
C LEU A 36 26.02 -1.25 -12.60
N CYS A 37 26.58 -2.47 -12.57
CA CYS A 37 26.04 -3.58 -11.81
C CYS A 37 26.10 -3.29 -10.30
N MET A 38 27.25 -2.78 -9.79
CA MET A 38 27.38 -2.33 -8.41
C MET A 38 26.38 -1.21 -8.09
N ALA A 39 26.29 -0.19 -8.94
CA ALA A 39 25.38 0.93 -8.76
C ALA A 39 23.91 0.48 -8.73
N SER A 40 23.54 -0.46 -9.61
CA SER A 40 22.22 -1.10 -9.61
C SER A 40 21.92 -1.80 -8.30
N GLY A 41 22.85 -2.62 -7.80
CA GLY A 41 22.71 -3.30 -6.51
C GLY A 41 22.51 -2.32 -5.35
N LEU A 42 23.33 -1.27 -5.29
CA LEU A 42 23.20 -0.23 -4.27
C LEU A 42 21.88 0.54 -4.39
N ALA A 43 21.45 0.88 -5.62
CA ALA A 43 20.21 1.58 -5.87
C ALA A 43 19.00 0.77 -5.38
N VAL A 44 18.99 -0.55 -5.59
CA VAL A 44 17.93 -1.45 -5.09
C VAL A 44 17.88 -1.45 -3.56
N VAL A 45 19.04 -1.51 -2.89
CA VAL A 45 19.11 -1.48 -1.41
C VAL A 45 18.58 -0.15 -0.87
N ILE A 46 19.02 0.98 -1.45
CA ILE A 46 18.57 2.32 -1.04
C ILE A 46 17.06 2.46 -1.23
N THR A 47 16.55 2.05 -2.41
CA THR A 47 15.12 2.10 -2.71
C THR A 47 14.34 1.28 -1.69
N THR A 48 14.78 0.05 -1.41
CA THR A 48 14.14 -0.83 -0.43
C THR A 48 14.11 -0.21 0.97
N HIS A 49 15.21 0.42 1.41
CA HIS A 49 15.26 1.10 2.69
C HIS A 49 14.27 2.27 2.74
N MET A 50 14.25 3.12 1.72
CA MET A 50 13.31 4.26 1.64
C MET A 50 11.86 3.79 1.64
N THR A 51 11.55 2.74 0.88
CA THR A 51 10.21 2.14 0.87
C THR A 51 9.82 1.64 2.25
N ARG A 52 10.71 0.96 2.98
CA ARG A 52 10.42 0.50 4.35
C ARG A 52 10.12 1.66 5.30
N VAL A 53 10.89 2.76 5.21
CA VAL A 53 10.67 3.94 6.05
C VAL A 53 9.34 4.62 5.73
N GLN A 54 9.05 4.86 4.45
CA GLN A 54 7.79 5.47 4.01
C GLN A 54 6.58 4.59 4.39
N PHE A 55 6.71 3.28 4.24
CA PHE A 55 5.66 2.34 4.62
C PHE A 55 5.43 2.34 6.14
N ALA A 56 6.49 2.40 6.95
CA ALA A 56 6.35 2.51 8.40
C ALA A 56 5.63 3.81 8.81
N GLN A 57 5.93 4.93 8.15
CA GLN A 57 5.22 6.19 8.37
C GLN A 57 3.73 6.08 8.01
N LEU A 58 3.42 5.50 6.85
CA LEU A 58 2.03 5.26 6.43
C LEU A 58 1.28 4.42 7.47
N GLN A 59 1.86 3.31 7.91
CA GLN A 59 1.26 2.43 8.91
C GLN A 59 1.00 3.16 10.23
N GLN A 60 1.89 4.07 10.64
CA GLN A 60 1.68 4.88 11.84
C GLN A 60 0.46 5.80 11.70
N LEU A 61 0.32 6.49 10.56
CA LEU A 61 -0.83 7.36 10.31
C LEU A 61 -2.14 6.57 10.22
N GLU A 62 -2.13 5.42 9.54
CA GLU A 62 -3.31 4.52 9.50
C GLU A 62 -3.69 4.03 10.89
N GLN A 63 -2.72 3.73 11.75
CA GLN A 63 -2.99 3.33 13.13
C GLN A 63 -3.64 4.46 13.93
N GLU A 64 -3.16 5.70 13.77
CA GLU A 64 -3.75 6.88 14.40
C GLU A 64 -5.18 7.13 13.92
N GLU A 65 -5.43 7.02 12.61
CA GLU A 65 -6.78 7.12 12.04
C GLU A 65 -7.72 6.07 12.65
N ASN A 66 -7.30 4.80 12.68
CA ASN A 66 -8.11 3.73 13.24
C ASN A 66 -8.42 3.94 14.73
N GLN A 67 -7.47 4.47 15.50
CA GLN A 67 -7.70 4.82 16.89
C GLN A 67 -8.77 5.93 17.01
N LEU A 68 -8.63 7.01 16.25
CA LEU A 68 -9.60 8.11 16.25
C LEU A 68 -10.99 7.66 15.81
N GLN A 69 -11.09 6.78 14.81
CA GLN A 69 -12.37 6.20 14.39
C GLN A 69 -13.01 5.36 15.51
N THR A 70 -12.19 4.63 16.27
CA THR A 70 -12.68 3.84 17.41
C THR A 70 -13.21 4.75 18.52
N GLU A 71 -12.45 5.78 18.88
CA GLU A 71 -12.86 6.78 19.87
C GLU A 71 -14.14 7.52 19.43
N TRP A 72 -14.21 7.91 18.16
CA TRP A 72 -15.42 8.49 17.58
C TRP A 72 -16.63 7.56 17.67
N GLY A 73 -16.45 6.28 17.36
CA GLY A 73 -17.49 5.27 17.52
C GLY A 73 -17.97 5.13 18.96
N GLN A 74 -17.05 5.17 19.93
CA GLN A 74 -17.39 5.15 21.35
C GLN A 74 -18.19 6.39 21.74
N LEU A 75 -17.75 7.59 21.34
CA LEU A 75 -18.45 8.84 21.60
C LEU A 75 -19.86 8.85 20.99
N LEU A 76 -20.03 8.29 19.78
CA LEU A 76 -21.34 8.21 19.15
C LEU A 76 -22.28 7.26 19.91
N LEU A 77 -21.76 6.17 20.47
CA LEU A 77 -22.52 5.27 21.33
C LEU A 77 -22.88 5.94 22.66
N GLU A 78 -21.96 6.72 23.23
CA GLU A 78 -22.24 7.56 24.39
C GLU A 78 -23.35 8.57 24.08
N GLU A 79 -23.25 9.36 23.00
CA GLU A 79 -24.28 10.33 22.62
C GLU A 79 -25.63 9.65 22.32
N GLY A 80 -25.61 8.53 21.60
CA GLY A 80 -26.80 7.73 21.31
C GLY A 80 -27.49 7.23 22.58
N ALA A 81 -26.73 6.83 23.60
CA ALA A 81 -27.28 6.43 24.90
C ALA A 81 -28.01 7.59 25.60
N TRP A 82 -27.54 8.83 25.44
CA TRP A 82 -28.17 10.02 26.02
C TRP A 82 -29.32 10.58 25.16
N SER A 83 -29.39 10.20 23.89
CA SER A 83 -30.47 10.54 22.95
C SER A 83 -31.54 9.42 22.80
N THR A 84 -31.43 8.34 23.58
CA THR A 84 -32.40 7.24 23.59
C THR A 84 -33.81 7.77 23.90
N PRO A 85 -34.87 7.34 23.17
CA PRO A 85 -36.26 7.74 23.41
C PRO A 85 -36.71 7.67 24.87
N ALA A 86 -36.06 6.83 25.68
CA ALA A 86 -36.23 6.74 27.12
C ALA A 86 -36.12 8.09 27.86
N ARG A 87 -35.22 9.00 27.45
CA ARG A 87 -35.12 10.33 28.09
C ARG A 87 -36.29 11.24 27.70
N ILE A 88 -36.74 11.15 26.45
CA ILE A 88 -37.90 11.90 25.96
C ILE A 88 -39.17 11.38 26.64
N GLU A 89 -39.32 10.05 26.75
CA GLU A 89 -40.41 9.38 27.45
C GLU A 89 -40.42 9.72 28.93
N GLN A 90 -39.27 9.67 29.60
CA GLN A 90 -39.15 10.07 31.01
C GLN A 90 -39.52 11.54 31.22
N ILE A 91 -39.05 12.47 30.37
CA ILE A 91 -39.43 13.88 30.46
C ILE A 91 -40.93 14.06 30.16
N ALA A 92 -41.48 13.34 29.19
CA ALA A 92 -42.91 13.41 28.85
C ALA A 92 -43.79 12.90 29.99
N THR A 93 -43.40 11.82 30.66
CA THR A 93 -44.13 11.28 31.81
C THR A 93 -43.92 12.13 33.07
N GLU A 94 -42.70 12.52 33.41
CA GLU A 94 -42.40 13.25 34.66
C GLU A 94 -42.76 14.74 34.61
N ARG A 95 -42.50 15.43 33.49
CA ARG A 95 -42.73 16.89 33.38
C ARG A 95 -44.04 17.26 32.71
N LEU A 96 -44.51 16.45 31.76
CA LEU A 96 -45.73 16.72 31.00
C LEU A 96 -46.91 15.83 31.44
N GLY A 97 -46.69 14.90 32.38
CA GLY A 97 -47.73 14.00 32.88
C GLY A 97 -48.33 13.08 31.83
N MET A 98 -47.63 12.89 30.69
CA MET A 98 -48.13 12.07 29.61
C MET A 98 -48.13 10.60 30.02
N ARG A 99 -49.29 9.97 29.83
CA ARG A 99 -49.52 8.53 29.99
C ARG A 99 -49.95 7.94 28.66
N ILE A 100 -49.69 6.66 28.44
CA ILE A 100 -50.22 5.94 27.27
C ILE A 100 -51.76 5.89 27.43
N PRO A 101 -52.54 6.40 26.46
CA PRO A 101 -54.00 6.40 26.54
C PRO A 101 -54.54 4.97 26.48
N ASP A 102 -55.58 4.70 27.28
CA ASP A 102 -56.29 3.42 27.28
C ASP A 102 -57.13 3.30 25.99
N VAL A 103 -57.54 2.09 25.61
CA VAL A 103 -58.40 1.82 24.43
C VAL A 103 -59.69 2.65 24.45
N HIS A 104 -60.14 3.04 25.66
CA HIS A 104 -61.32 3.87 25.88
C HIS A 104 -61.10 5.38 25.64
N ASP A 105 -59.85 5.84 25.54
CA ASP A 105 -59.47 7.25 25.37
C ASP A 105 -59.20 7.62 23.89
N VAL A 106 -59.41 6.70 22.94
CA VAL A 106 -59.09 6.89 21.51
C VAL A 106 -60.36 7.10 20.68
N GLU A 107 -60.56 8.31 20.14
CA GLU A 107 -61.65 8.62 19.22
C GLU A 107 -61.14 8.77 17.77
N VAL A 108 -61.65 7.94 16.86
CA VAL A 108 -61.25 7.93 15.45
C VAL A 108 -62.18 8.83 14.64
N ILE A 109 -61.67 10.00 14.24
CA ILE A 109 -62.39 10.91 13.35
C ILE A 109 -62.18 10.44 11.90
N ARG A 110 -63.27 10.07 11.22
CA ARG A 110 -63.25 9.76 9.78
C ARG A 110 -63.37 11.06 8.97
N PRO A 111 -62.62 11.19 7.85
CA PRO A 111 -62.65 12.37 7.00
C PRO A 111 -64.01 12.58 6.33
#